data_AF-A0A9Q3GKH8-F1
#
_entry.id   AF-A0A9Q3GKH8-F1
#
_cell.length_a   1.000
_cell.length_b   1.000
_cell.length_c   1.000
_cell.angle_alpha   90.00
_cell.angle_beta   90.00
_cell.angle_gamma   90.00
#
_symmetry.space_group_name_H-M   'P 1'
#
loop_
_entity.id
_entity.type
_entity.pdbx_description
1 polymer ?
#
loop_
_entity_poly.entity_id
_entity_poly.type
_entity_poly.pdbx_seq_one_letter_code
_entity_poly.pdbx_strand_id
1 'polypeptide(L)'
;MLCTQLEEINTYAVPPWNIPLGLFNIENGKDPAKEEVSETLDKEGPKKLAIFADGSDIPNKGKGAAAIILNNDMVIKRKIPKETQKSNYETEIIGLSLAVESAKREIYRHWDAAEDIEKIFIFCDNKGALRRVSDPTVAEPAQYLYLKEHQEYKKFINLVPTYLWWCPGHSGIEGNDKADKAAKEEAADITTKKKQVKQSLSKIMQKIKTKIKMVYSREEKNRIKLKTNPKILAKELNKIRKRTDLNYLSTEIGKLKNQKSLIPNQDM
;
A
#
# COMPACT_ATOMS: atom_id res chain seq x y z
N MET A 1 -26.43 -4.70 1.05
CA MET A 1 -25.61 -3.83 1.92
C MET A 1 -24.14 -4.16 1.70
N LEU A 2 -23.33 -3.20 1.22
CA LEU A 2 -21.87 -3.35 1.20
C LEU A 2 -21.39 -3.12 2.64
N CYS A 3 -21.11 -4.20 3.37
CA CYS A 3 -20.43 -4.13 4.65
C CYS A 3 -18.99 -3.64 4.38
N THR A 4 -18.77 -2.33 4.45
CA THR A 4 -17.44 -1.72 4.43
C THR A 4 -16.91 -1.76 5.86
N GLN A 5 -16.30 -2.87 6.25
CA GLN A 5 -15.60 -2.93 7.52
C GLN A 5 -14.43 -1.94 7.46
N LEU A 6 -14.45 -0.96 8.37
CA LEU A 6 -13.37 0.01 8.54
C LEU A 6 -12.09 -0.73 8.92
N GLU A 7 -10.95 -0.28 8.42
CA GLU A 7 -9.66 -0.72 8.94
C GLU A 7 -9.53 -0.31 10.42
N GLU A 8 -9.13 -1.27 11.25
CA GLU A 8 -8.70 -1.05 12.63
C GLU A 8 -7.18 -0.89 12.64
N ILE A 9 -6.71 0.23 13.20
CA ILE A 9 -5.28 0.50 13.38
C ILE A 9 -4.96 0.35 14.87
N ASN A 10 -4.03 -0.54 15.18
CA ASN A 10 -3.51 -0.79 16.52
C ASN A 10 -2.13 -0.13 16.68
N THR A 11 -1.97 0.71 17.70
CA THR A 11 -0.70 1.39 18.01
C THR A 11 0.42 0.44 18.44
N TYR A 12 0.08 -0.74 18.96
CA TYR A 12 1.01 -1.74 19.47
C TYR A 12 0.74 -3.09 18.79
N ALA A 13 0.66 -3.08 17.46
CA ALA A 13 0.36 -4.28 16.69
C ALA A 13 1.50 -5.31 16.68
N VAL A 14 2.74 -4.87 16.90
CA VAL A 14 3.93 -5.70 17.07
C VAL A 14 4.70 -5.23 18.32
N PRO A 15 5.46 -6.13 18.98
CA PRO A 15 6.26 -5.74 20.11
C PRO A 15 7.34 -4.71 19.73
N PRO A 16 7.77 -3.84 20.65
CA PRO A 16 8.78 -2.81 20.37
C PRO A 16 10.16 -3.39 20.07
N TRP A 17 10.45 -4.64 20.48
CA TRP A 17 11.67 -5.36 20.12
C TRP A 17 11.57 -6.13 18.79
N ASN A 18 10.57 -5.82 17.96
CA ASN A 18 10.47 -6.38 16.63
C ASN A 18 11.69 -5.99 15.79
N ILE A 19 12.47 -6.98 15.36
CA ILE A 19 13.62 -6.76 14.48
C ILE A 19 13.09 -6.51 13.06
N PRO A 20 13.41 -5.36 12.42
CA PRO A 20 13.04 -5.06 11.05
C PRO A 20 13.68 -6.01 10.04
N LEU A 21 13.05 -6.17 8.88
CA LEU A 21 13.64 -6.91 7.77
C LEU A 21 14.78 -6.09 7.14
N GLY A 22 15.87 -6.75 6.74
CA GLY A 22 16.98 -6.08 6.05
C GLY A 22 16.51 -5.45 4.74
N LEU A 23 16.78 -4.15 4.56
CA LEU A 23 16.48 -3.42 3.34
C LEU A 23 17.77 -2.98 2.64
N PHE A 24 17.80 -3.10 1.32
CA PHE A 24 18.94 -2.75 0.48
C PHE A 24 18.57 -1.62 -0.48
N ASN A 25 19.54 -0.80 -0.85
CA ASN A 25 19.43 0.36 -1.74
C ASN A 25 18.47 1.49 -1.29
N ILE A 26 17.89 1.43 -0.09
CA ILE A 26 16.88 2.40 0.35
C ILE A 26 17.41 3.84 0.40
N GLU A 27 18.68 4.05 0.76
CA GLU A 27 19.28 5.38 0.84
C GLU A 27 20.02 5.78 -0.44
N ASN A 28 20.17 4.86 -1.40
CA ASN A 28 20.87 5.12 -2.66
C ASN A 28 20.05 6.02 -3.59
N GLY A 29 20.77 6.76 -4.45
CA GLY A 29 20.22 7.42 -5.63
C GLY A 29 19.81 6.42 -6.72
N LYS A 30 19.10 6.89 -7.75
CA LYS A 30 18.60 6.01 -8.83
C LYS A 30 19.71 5.29 -9.59
N ASP A 31 20.71 6.02 -10.06
CA ASP A 31 21.80 5.44 -10.87
C ASP A 31 22.63 4.39 -10.12
N PRO A 32 23.15 4.65 -8.89
CA PRO A 32 23.89 3.63 -8.15
C PRO A 32 23.01 2.43 -7.77
N ALA A 33 21.73 2.66 -7.42
CA ALA A 33 20.82 1.56 -7.13
C ALA A 33 20.53 0.69 -8.37
N LYS A 34 20.46 1.30 -9.56
CA LYS A 34 20.31 0.56 -10.82
C LYS A 34 21.52 -0.33 -11.08
N GLU A 35 22.72 0.23 -10.95
CA GLU A 35 23.97 -0.50 -11.12
C GLU A 35 24.07 -1.68 -10.14
N GLU A 36 23.79 -1.46 -8.86
CA GLU A 36 23.86 -2.50 -7.83
C GLU A 36 22.82 -3.62 -8.03
N VAL A 37 21.61 -3.28 -8.50
CA VAL A 37 20.60 -4.28 -8.88
C VAL A 37 21.11 -5.13 -10.05
N SER A 38 21.59 -4.50 -11.13
CA SER A 38 22.13 -5.21 -12.29
C SER A 38 23.31 -6.11 -11.91
N GLU A 39 24.28 -5.58 -11.15
CA GLU A 39 25.42 -6.36 -10.69
C GLU A 39 25.00 -7.56 -9.84
N THR A 40 24.00 -7.41 -8.97
CA THR A 40 23.47 -8.52 -8.16
C THR A 40 22.79 -9.57 -9.04
N LEU A 41 22.05 -9.13 -10.06
CA LEU A 41 21.45 -10.00 -11.07
C LEU A 41 22.48 -10.69 -11.98
N ASP A 42 23.70 -10.19 -12.09
CA ASP A 42 24.76 -10.81 -12.91
C ASP A 42 25.68 -11.71 -12.08
N LYS A 43 26.07 -11.27 -10.87
CA LYS A 43 27.06 -11.96 -10.01
C LYS A 43 26.52 -13.23 -9.37
N GLU A 44 25.26 -13.23 -8.97
CA GLU A 44 24.69 -14.34 -8.21
C GLU A 44 24.39 -15.54 -9.13
N GLY A 45 24.64 -16.77 -8.66
CA GLY A 45 24.53 -18.00 -9.46
C GLY A 45 23.09 -18.39 -9.86
N PRO A 46 22.91 -19.48 -10.62
CA PRO A 46 21.60 -19.90 -11.16
C PRO A 46 20.58 -20.29 -10.08
N LYS A 47 21.03 -20.57 -8.86
CA LYS A 47 20.21 -20.97 -7.71
C LYS A 47 19.61 -19.79 -6.92
N LYS A 48 19.74 -18.56 -7.42
CA LYS A 48 19.03 -17.41 -6.87
C LYS A 48 17.62 -17.30 -7.43
N LEU A 49 16.70 -16.75 -6.67
CA LEU A 49 15.37 -16.37 -7.14
C LEU A 49 15.24 -14.85 -7.13
N ALA A 50 15.14 -14.23 -8.30
CA ALA A 50 14.92 -12.79 -8.44
C ALA A 50 13.44 -12.51 -8.73
N ILE A 51 12.79 -11.76 -7.83
CA ILE A 51 11.38 -11.43 -7.92
C ILE A 51 11.20 -9.92 -7.93
N PHE A 52 10.50 -9.40 -8.93
CA PHE A 52 10.15 -7.98 -9.05
C PHE A 52 8.67 -7.78 -8.77
N ALA A 53 8.31 -6.69 -8.10
CA ALA A 53 6.95 -6.44 -7.67
C ALA A 53 6.54 -4.98 -7.89
N ASP A 54 5.28 -4.79 -8.32
CA ASP A 54 4.72 -3.46 -8.54
C ASP A 54 3.18 -3.46 -8.33
N GLY A 55 2.63 -2.29 -8.03
CA GLY A 55 1.21 -2.01 -7.93
C GLY A 55 0.79 -0.80 -8.78
N SER A 56 -0.33 -0.92 -9.50
CA SER A 56 -0.84 0.13 -10.37
C SER A 56 -2.27 0.56 -10.04
N ASP A 57 -2.50 1.88 -9.96
CA ASP A 57 -3.82 2.52 -9.94
C ASP A 57 -4.02 3.36 -11.20
N ILE A 58 -4.78 2.84 -12.16
CA ILE A 58 -5.12 3.56 -13.39
C ILE A 58 -6.43 4.33 -13.16
N PRO A 59 -6.40 5.69 -13.22
CA PRO A 59 -7.60 6.50 -13.05
C PRO A 59 -8.74 6.04 -13.96
N ASN A 60 -9.92 5.88 -13.36
CA ASN A 60 -11.16 5.43 -14.01
C ASN A 60 -11.16 3.96 -14.55
N LYS A 61 -10.01 3.31 -14.72
CA LYS A 61 -9.94 1.92 -15.21
C LYS A 61 -9.92 0.87 -14.11
N GLY A 62 -9.13 1.05 -13.06
CA GLY A 62 -9.05 0.06 -11.99
C GLY A 62 -7.67 -0.04 -11.38
N LYS A 63 -7.49 -1.06 -10.54
CA LYS A 63 -6.26 -1.31 -9.81
C LYS A 63 -5.78 -2.73 -10.03
N GLY A 64 -4.48 -2.89 -10.08
CA GLY A 64 -3.80 -4.16 -10.28
C GLY A 64 -2.51 -4.18 -9.49
N ALA A 65 -2.00 -5.38 -9.24
CA ALA A 65 -0.69 -5.61 -8.68
C ALA A 65 -0.11 -6.84 -9.36
N ALA A 66 1.22 -6.89 -9.48
CA ALA A 66 1.90 -8.02 -10.07
C ALA A 66 3.25 -8.28 -9.40
N ALA A 67 3.69 -9.53 -9.52
CA ALA A 67 5.06 -9.94 -9.24
C ALA A 67 5.57 -10.86 -10.36
N ILE A 68 6.83 -10.71 -10.73
CA ILE A 68 7.51 -11.47 -11.79
C ILE A 68 8.68 -12.21 -11.18
N ILE A 69 8.76 -13.52 -11.38
CA ILE A 69 10.00 -14.27 -11.16
C ILE A 69 10.82 -14.19 -12.43
N LEU A 70 11.94 -13.47 -12.38
CA LEU A 70 12.74 -13.20 -13.57
C LEU A 70 13.41 -14.46 -14.13
N ASN A 71 13.79 -15.40 -13.26
CA ASN A 71 14.49 -16.64 -13.65
C ASN A 71 13.72 -17.50 -14.67
N ASN A 72 12.39 -17.45 -14.65
CA ASN A 72 11.52 -18.29 -15.48
C ASN A 72 10.35 -17.53 -16.12
N ASP A 73 10.42 -16.19 -16.12
CA ASP A 73 9.39 -15.29 -16.64
C ASP A 73 7.97 -15.53 -16.08
N MET A 74 7.86 -16.12 -14.89
CA MET A 74 6.56 -16.41 -14.31
C MET A 74 5.93 -15.16 -13.70
N VAL A 75 4.73 -14.82 -14.19
CA VAL A 75 3.95 -13.67 -13.73
C VAL A 75 2.83 -14.12 -12.81
N ILE A 76 2.78 -13.54 -11.61
CA ILE A 76 1.58 -13.55 -10.78
C ILE A 76 0.98 -12.15 -10.78
N LYS A 77 -0.33 -12.06 -10.99
CA LYS A 77 -1.06 -10.80 -10.99
C LYS A 77 -2.35 -10.90 -10.19
N ARG A 78 -2.83 -9.77 -9.70
CA ARG A 78 -4.05 -9.68 -8.90
C ARG A 78 -4.83 -8.43 -9.25
N LYS A 79 -6.03 -8.62 -9.81
CA LYS A 79 -7.03 -7.57 -9.89
C LYS A 79 -7.45 -7.12 -8.49
N ILE A 80 -7.42 -5.82 -8.27
CA ILE A 80 -7.94 -5.21 -7.05
C ILE A 80 -9.32 -4.61 -7.38
N PRO A 81 -10.42 -5.19 -6.88
CA PRO A 81 -11.76 -4.75 -7.27
C PRO A 81 -12.01 -3.28 -6.91
N LYS A 82 -12.70 -2.55 -7.80
CA LYS A 82 -12.91 -1.09 -7.65
C LYS A 82 -13.64 -0.73 -6.36
N GLU A 83 -14.55 -1.59 -5.92
CA GLU A 83 -15.33 -1.47 -4.69
C GLU A 83 -14.49 -1.50 -3.41
N THR A 84 -13.26 -2.05 -3.47
CA THR A 84 -12.37 -2.16 -2.31
C THR A 84 -11.71 -0.84 -1.93
N GLN A 85 -11.83 0.19 -2.76
CA GLN A 85 -11.36 1.56 -2.47
C GLN A 85 -9.89 1.67 -2.03
N LYS A 86 -9.03 0.70 -2.38
CA LYS A 86 -7.60 0.73 -2.04
C LYS A 86 -6.88 1.95 -2.61
N SER A 87 -5.84 2.44 -1.96
CA SER A 87 -4.95 3.49 -2.46
C SER A 87 -3.90 2.91 -3.43
N ASN A 88 -3.21 3.75 -4.20
CA ASN A 88 -2.03 3.31 -4.98
C ASN A 88 -0.99 2.69 -4.03
N TYR A 89 -0.77 3.32 -2.87
CA TYR A 89 0.11 2.77 -1.86
C TYR A 89 -0.26 1.36 -1.40
N GLU A 90 -1.56 1.04 -1.27
CA GLU A 90 -2.00 -0.32 -0.96
C GLU A 90 -1.80 -1.30 -2.13
N THR A 91 -1.84 -0.85 -3.39
CA THR A 91 -1.56 -1.74 -4.54
C THR A 91 -0.11 -2.17 -4.55
N GLU A 92 0.80 -1.29 -4.13
CA GLU A 92 2.25 -1.52 -4.03
C GLU A 92 2.56 -2.58 -2.97
N ILE A 93 1.96 -2.47 -1.79
CA ILE A 93 2.08 -3.50 -0.74
C ILE A 93 1.50 -4.83 -1.24
N ILE A 94 0.41 -4.81 -2.00
CA ILE A 94 -0.16 -6.04 -2.58
C ILE A 94 0.78 -6.65 -3.64
N GLY A 95 1.52 -5.84 -4.40
CA GLY A 95 2.59 -6.32 -5.28
C GLY A 95 3.64 -7.09 -4.48
N LEU A 96 4.13 -6.50 -3.38
CA LEU A 96 5.03 -7.18 -2.45
C LEU A 96 4.42 -8.47 -1.86
N SER A 97 3.12 -8.48 -1.53
CA SER A 97 2.43 -9.71 -1.10
C SER A 97 2.54 -10.82 -2.15
N LEU A 98 2.38 -10.47 -3.43
CA LEU A 98 2.50 -11.45 -4.52
C LEU A 98 3.93 -11.97 -4.65
N ALA A 99 4.94 -11.11 -4.45
CA ALA A 99 6.33 -11.55 -4.46
C ALA A 99 6.65 -12.51 -3.31
N VAL A 100 6.12 -12.24 -2.12
CA VAL A 100 6.24 -13.11 -0.96
C VAL A 100 5.53 -14.45 -1.19
N GLU A 101 4.32 -14.45 -1.75
CA GLU A 101 3.61 -15.68 -2.14
C GLU A 101 4.39 -16.49 -3.19
N SER A 102 4.96 -15.81 -4.20
CA SER A 102 5.85 -16.43 -5.20
C SER A 102 7.05 -17.10 -4.55
N ALA A 103 7.78 -16.37 -3.70
CA ALA A 103 8.96 -16.87 -3.02
C ALA A 103 8.65 -18.14 -2.21
N LYS A 104 7.61 -18.10 -1.38
CA LYS A 104 7.18 -19.26 -0.58
C LYS A 104 6.83 -20.45 -1.45
N ARG A 105 6.10 -20.24 -2.55
CA ARG A 105 5.72 -21.33 -3.45
C ARG A 105 6.95 -21.98 -4.07
N GLU A 106 7.92 -21.20 -4.54
CA GLU A 106 9.13 -21.76 -5.12
C GLU A 106 9.99 -22.46 -4.06
N ILE A 107 10.11 -21.92 -2.83
CA ILE A 107 10.77 -22.63 -1.72
C ILE A 107 10.14 -24.02 -1.50
N TYR A 108 8.81 -24.09 -1.35
CA TYR A 108 8.13 -25.37 -1.09
C TYR A 108 8.20 -26.33 -2.28
N ARG A 109 8.23 -25.82 -3.51
CA ARG A 109 8.36 -26.63 -4.72
C ARG A 109 9.74 -27.28 -4.82
N HIS A 110 10.77 -26.62 -4.30
CA HIS A 110 12.16 -27.06 -4.40
C HIS A 110 12.72 -27.70 -3.12
N TRP A 111 11.94 -27.75 -2.03
CA TRP A 111 12.33 -28.20 -0.67
C TRP A 111 13.01 -29.59 -0.55
N ASP A 112 12.96 -30.42 -1.59
CA ASP A 112 13.55 -31.78 -1.62
C ASP A 112 14.22 -32.10 -2.97
N ALA A 113 14.56 -31.06 -3.75
CA ALA A 113 15.15 -31.19 -5.09
C ALA A 113 16.66 -30.85 -5.05
N ALA A 114 17.45 -31.48 -5.93
CA ALA A 114 18.88 -31.14 -6.12
C ALA A 114 19.13 -29.69 -6.62
N GLU A 115 18.05 -28.95 -6.92
CA GLU A 115 18.01 -27.58 -7.40
C GLU A 115 17.46 -26.64 -6.32
N ASP A 116 18.06 -26.67 -5.14
CA ASP A 116 17.67 -25.79 -4.03
C ASP A 116 17.90 -24.32 -4.38
N ILE A 117 16.97 -23.48 -3.92
CA ILE A 117 17.07 -22.03 -3.98
C ILE A 117 17.96 -21.59 -2.83
N GLU A 118 19.13 -21.03 -3.13
CA GLU A 118 20.11 -20.62 -2.13
C GLU A 118 19.85 -19.21 -1.59
N LYS A 119 19.27 -18.33 -2.42
CA LYS A 119 18.98 -16.93 -2.06
C LYS A 119 17.77 -16.40 -2.81
N ILE A 120 17.05 -15.48 -2.20
CA ILE A 120 15.90 -14.79 -2.80
C ILE A 120 16.10 -13.28 -2.73
N PHE A 121 15.91 -12.61 -3.86
CA PHE A 121 15.92 -11.16 -3.96
C PHE A 121 14.54 -10.69 -4.36
N ILE A 122 13.91 -9.85 -3.53
CA ILE A 122 12.62 -9.23 -3.82
C ILE A 122 12.82 -7.73 -4.04
N PHE A 123 12.58 -7.29 -5.27
CA PHE A 123 12.77 -5.92 -5.73
C PHE A 123 11.43 -5.18 -5.83
N CYS A 124 11.39 -3.94 -5.36
CA CYS A 124 10.24 -3.04 -5.46
C CYS A 124 10.73 -1.59 -5.56
N ASP A 125 10.03 -0.76 -6.33
CA ASP A 125 10.41 0.65 -6.51
C ASP A 125 9.81 1.61 -5.46
N ASN A 126 8.89 1.10 -4.65
CA ASN A 126 8.24 1.87 -3.61
C ASN A 126 8.95 1.75 -2.26
N LYS A 127 9.90 2.66 -1.99
CA LYS A 127 10.63 2.75 -0.70
C LYS A 127 9.69 2.78 0.51
N GLY A 128 8.52 3.43 0.39
CA GLY A 128 7.54 3.52 1.46
C GLY A 128 6.88 2.17 1.76
N ALA A 129 6.57 1.37 0.74
CA ALA A 129 6.03 0.03 0.93
C ALA A 129 7.08 -0.91 1.56
N LEU A 130 8.31 -0.87 1.05
CA LEU A 130 9.44 -1.61 1.62
C LEU A 130 9.68 -1.28 3.09
N ARG A 131 9.73 0.02 3.46
CA ARG A 131 9.91 0.45 4.86
C ARG A 131 8.80 -0.06 5.78
N ARG A 132 7.53 -0.06 5.35
CA ARG A 132 6.42 -0.57 6.19
C ARG A 132 6.38 -2.08 6.31
N VAL A 133 6.71 -2.81 5.26
CA VAL A 133 6.79 -4.28 5.32
C VAL A 133 8.00 -4.71 6.15
N SER A 134 9.12 -3.98 6.07
CA SER A 134 10.30 -4.24 6.89
C SER A 134 10.04 -3.95 8.37
N ASP A 135 9.47 -2.80 8.69
CA ASP A 135 9.17 -2.38 10.05
C ASP A 135 7.68 -1.97 10.18
N PRO A 136 6.83 -2.89 10.67
CA PRO A 136 5.40 -2.64 10.79
C PRO A 136 5.01 -2.05 12.15
N THR A 137 5.96 -1.49 12.92
CA THR A 137 5.68 -0.88 14.24
C THR A 137 4.82 0.37 14.15
N VAL A 138 4.82 1.05 13.01
CA VAL A 138 4.09 2.30 12.85
C VAL A 138 2.59 2.05 12.70
N ALA A 139 1.78 2.93 13.30
CA ALA A 139 0.32 2.88 13.30
C ALA A 139 -0.28 3.75 12.19
N GLU A 140 -0.18 3.31 10.93
CA GLU A 140 -0.65 4.07 9.76
C GLU A 140 -1.58 3.27 8.85
N PRO A 141 -2.39 3.95 8.00
CA PRO A 141 -3.32 3.30 7.09
C PRO A 141 -2.67 2.21 6.23
N ALA A 142 -3.45 1.16 5.91
CA ALA A 142 -2.97 -0.09 5.33
C ALA A 142 -2.18 -1.01 6.29
N GLN A 143 -2.29 -0.80 7.61
CA GLN A 143 -1.66 -1.59 8.65
C GLN A 143 -1.93 -3.08 8.53
N TYR A 144 -3.18 -3.45 8.24
CA TYR A 144 -3.51 -4.86 8.08
C TYR A 144 -2.73 -5.53 6.93
N LEU A 145 -2.32 -4.78 5.90
CA LEU A 145 -1.54 -5.32 4.78
C LEU A 145 -0.08 -5.49 5.19
N TYR A 146 0.59 -4.41 5.63
CA TYR A 146 2.02 -4.52 5.93
C TYR A 146 2.32 -5.39 7.16
N LEU A 147 1.41 -5.47 8.14
CA LEU A 147 1.52 -6.46 9.23
C LEU A 147 1.46 -7.89 8.71
N LYS A 148 0.46 -8.18 7.85
CA LYS A 148 0.30 -9.50 7.24
C LYS A 148 1.56 -9.88 6.47
N GLU A 149 2.05 -8.99 5.61
CA GLU A 149 3.22 -9.31 4.79
C GLU A 149 4.52 -9.40 5.60
N HIS A 150 4.70 -8.56 6.63
CA HIS A 150 5.82 -8.70 7.55
C HIS A 150 5.84 -10.08 8.23
N GLN A 151 4.68 -10.54 8.71
CA GLN A 151 4.53 -11.85 9.34
C GLN A 151 4.78 -12.99 8.34
N GLU A 152 4.25 -12.88 7.11
CA GLU A 152 4.49 -13.89 6.08
C GLU A 152 5.97 -13.96 5.69
N TYR A 153 6.67 -12.83 5.57
CA TYR A 153 8.09 -12.77 5.29
C TYR A 153 8.93 -13.47 6.36
N LYS A 154 8.64 -13.19 7.64
CA LYS A 154 9.35 -13.79 8.77
C LYS A 154 9.23 -15.31 8.86
N LYS A 155 8.19 -15.91 8.25
CA LYS A 155 8.00 -17.38 8.26
C LYS A 155 9.03 -18.14 7.43
N PHE A 156 9.63 -17.52 6.40
CA PHE A 156 10.54 -18.24 5.49
C PHE A 156 11.92 -17.60 5.33
N ILE A 157 12.15 -16.39 5.86
CA ILE A 157 13.47 -15.75 5.82
C ILE A 157 14.58 -16.59 6.49
N ASN A 158 14.22 -17.42 7.48
CA ASN A 158 15.15 -18.33 8.15
C ASN A 158 15.34 -19.66 7.41
N LEU A 159 14.50 -19.95 6.41
CA LEU A 159 14.60 -21.15 5.58
C LEU A 159 15.54 -20.90 4.40
N VAL A 160 15.36 -19.77 3.73
CA VAL A 160 16.21 -19.31 2.63
C VAL A 160 16.53 -17.83 2.82
N PRO A 161 17.82 -17.42 2.77
CA PRO A 161 18.20 -16.02 2.83
C PRO A 161 17.41 -15.18 1.82
N THR A 162 16.55 -14.30 2.33
CA THR A 162 15.66 -13.46 1.52
C THR A 162 15.95 -12.00 1.80
N TYR A 163 16.12 -11.21 0.74
CA TYR A 163 16.53 -9.80 0.81
C TYR A 163 15.50 -8.90 0.14
N LEU A 164 15.12 -7.81 0.81
CA LEU A 164 14.24 -6.77 0.27
C LEU A 164 15.06 -5.62 -0.32
N TRP A 165 14.91 -5.38 -1.62
CA TRP A 165 15.72 -4.42 -2.35
C TRP A 165 14.85 -3.31 -2.94
N TRP A 166 15.30 -2.07 -2.75
CA TRP A 166 14.78 -0.98 -3.56
C TRP A 166 15.37 -1.04 -4.96
N CYS A 167 14.49 -1.06 -5.96
CA CYS A 167 14.84 -1.03 -7.37
C CYS A 167 14.26 0.24 -8.00
N PRO A 168 15.04 1.10 -8.65
CA PRO A 168 14.51 2.35 -9.18
C PRO A 168 13.54 2.09 -10.35
N GLY A 169 12.31 2.59 -10.24
CA GLY A 169 11.30 2.48 -11.29
C GLY A 169 11.68 3.24 -12.57
N HIS A 170 11.20 2.75 -13.71
CA HIS A 170 11.42 3.30 -15.05
C HIS A 170 12.89 3.55 -15.41
N SER A 171 13.77 2.67 -14.94
CA SER A 171 15.22 2.80 -15.12
C SER A 171 15.78 1.80 -16.14
N GLY A 172 14.93 1.07 -16.85
CA GLY A 172 15.32 0.06 -17.85
C GLY A 172 15.75 -1.27 -17.23
N ILE A 173 15.30 -1.58 -16.01
CA ILE A 173 15.53 -2.87 -15.36
C ILE A 173 14.38 -3.78 -15.78
N GLU A 174 14.69 -4.80 -16.58
CA GLU A 174 13.71 -5.64 -17.26
C GLU A 174 12.64 -6.21 -16.31
N GLY A 175 13.06 -6.77 -15.17
CA GLY A 175 12.12 -7.36 -14.21
C GLY A 175 11.13 -6.34 -13.64
N ASN A 176 11.59 -5.12 -13.34
CA ASN A 176 10.73 -4.05 -12.84
C ASN A 176 9.75 -3.58 -13.93
N ASP A 177 10.24 -3.37 -15.16
CA ASP A 177 9.41 -2.92 -16.27
C ASP A 177 8.34 -3.97 -16.65
N LYS A 178 8.67 -5.27 -16.53
CA LYS A 178 7.69 -6.37 -16.67
C LYS A 178 6.64 -6.35 -15.56
N ALA A 179 7.04 -6.12 -14.31
CA ALA A 179 6.11 -6.05 -13.18
C ALA A 179 5.14 -4.86 -13.30
N ASP A 180 5.64 -3.67 -13.62
CA ASP A 180 4.85 -2.46 -13.88
C ASP A 180 3.84 -2.68 -15.00
N LYS A 181 4.30 -3.24 -16.13
CA LYS A 181 3.44 -3.56 -17.26
C LYS A 181 2.34 -4.54 -16.86
N ALA A 182 2.68 -5.64 -16.18
CA ALA A 182 1.71 -6.64 -15.75
C ALA A 182 0.69 -6.06 -14.74
N ALA A 183 1.13 -5.21 -13.81
CA ALA A 183 0.25 -4.53 -12.87
C ALA A 183 -0.72 -3.57 -13.59
N LYS A 184 -0.25 -2.83 -14.60
CA LYS A 184 -1.06 -1.95 -15.45
C LYS A 184 -2.07 -2.71 -16.30
N GLU A 185 -1.67 -3.82 -16.91
CA GLU A 185 -2.57 -4.69 -17.67
C GLU A 185 -3.69 -5.22 -16.78
N GLU A 186 -3.34 -5.73 -15.60
CA GLU A 186 -4.31 -6.20 -14.63
C GLU A 186 -5.21 -5.05 -14.14
N ALA A 187 -4.66 -3.84 -13.93
CA ALA A 187 -5.44 -2.66 -13.58
C ALA A 187 -6.42 -2.22 -14.68
N ALA A 188 -6.09 -2.45 -15.96
CA ALA A 188 -6.90 -2.13 -17.12
C ALA A 188 -8.02 -3.15 -17.41
N ASP A 189 -7.88 -4.41 -16.99
CA ASP A 189 -8.87 -5.46 -17.24
C ASP A 189 -10.25 -5.13 -16.63
N ILE A 190 -11.32 -5.21 -17.42
CA ILE A 190 -12.68 -4.82 -17.00
C ILE A 190 -13.42 -6.00 -16.35
N THR A 191 -12.90 -7.22 -16.45
CA THR A 191 -13.52 -8.41 -15.88
C THR A 191 -13.43 -8.37 -14.34
N THR A 192 -14.57 -8.20 -13.66
CA THR A 192 -14.60 -8.06 -12.19
C THR A 192 -15.19 -9.32 -11.55
N LYS A 193 -14.38 -10.13 -10.87
CA LYS A 193 -14.88 -11.14 -9.91
C LYS A 193 -15.08 -10.46 -8.55
N LYS A 194 -16.31 -10.47 -8.03
CA LYS A 194 -16.67 -9.86 -6.74
C LYS A 194 -15.96 -10.58 -5.60
N LYS A 195 -15.15 -9.88 -4.81
CA LYS A 195 -14.68 -10.32 -3.49
C LYS A 195 -14.85 -9.17 -2.49
N GLN A 196 -15.37 -9.48 -1.30
CA GLN A 196 -15.42 -8.52 -0.19
C GLN A 196 -14.00 -8.23 0.30
N VAL A 197 -13.62 -6.94 0.43
CA VAL A 197 -12.33 -6.54 0.99
C VAL A 197 -12.43 -5.25 1.81
N LYS A 198 -11.63 -5.17 2.88
CA LYS A 198 -11.47 -4.01 3.77
C LYS A 198 -10.92 -2.78 3.03
N GLN A 199 -11.27 -1.58 3.53
CA GLN A 199 -10.91 -0.27 2.97
C GLN A 199 -9.94 0.48 3.90
N SER A 200 -8.93 1.16 3.36
CA SER A 200 -7.99 1.95 4.17
C SER A 200 -8.57 3.29 4.65
N LEU A 201 -8.13 3.71 5.85
CA LEU A 201 -8.53 4.99 6.44
C LEU A 201 -8.10 6.19 5.58
N SER A 202 -6.93 6.15 4.94
CA SER A 202 -6.45 7.23 4.07
C SER A 202 -7.43 7.58 2.94
N LYS A 203 -7.99 6.58 2.26
CA LYS A 203 -8.91 6.80 1.14
C LYS A 203 -10.27 7.30 1.62
N ILE A 204 -10.74 6.82 2.78
CA ILE A 204 -11.94 7.33 3.44
C ILE A 204 -11.74 8.81 3.80
N MET A 205 -10.61 9.15 4.41
CA MET A 205 -10.27 10.51 4.80
C MET A 205 -10.11 11.44 3.58
N GLN A 206 -9.55 10.94 2.47
CA GLN A 206 -9.50 11.66 1.20
C GLN A 206 -10.91 11.93 0.64
N LYS A 207 -11.80 10.94 0.66
CA LYS A 207 -13.20 11.12 0.23
C LYS A 207 -13.96 12.13 1.08
N ILE A 208 -13.78 12.09 2.39
CA ILE A 208 -14.36 13.06 3.32
C ILE A 208 -13.86 14.46 2.94
N LYS A 209 -12.55 14.64 2.78
CA LYS A 209 -11.96 15.92 2.33
C LYS A 209 -12.52 16.38 0.98
N THR A 210 -12.67 15.49 0.00
CA THR A 210 -13.22 15.84 -1.33
C THR A 210 -14.70 16.20 -1.26
N LYS A 211 -15.52 15.47 -0.50
CA LYS A 211 -16.95 15.80 -0.30
C LYS A 211 -17.12 17.13 0.41
N ILE A 212 -16.33 17.37 1.46
CA ILE A 212 -16.26 18.67 2.15
C ILE A 212 -15.95 19.75 1.11
N LYS A 213 -14.85 19.63 0.37
CA LYS A 213 -14.44 20.63 -0.64
C LYS A 213 -15.54 20.92 -1.68
N MET A 214 -16.30 19.91 -2.10
CA MET A 214 -17.41 20.07 -3.06
C MET A 214 -18.63 20.78 -2.47
N VAL A 215 -19.03 20.46 -1.23
CA VAL A 215 -20.14 21.13 -0.54
C VAL A 215 -19.81 22.61 -0.32
N TYR A 216 -18.61 22.89 0.17
CA TYR A 216 -18.13 24.26 0.37
C TYR A 216 -18.03 25.04 -0.94
N SER A 217 -17.51 24.44 -2.02
CA SER A 217 -17.44 25.12 -3.33
C SER A 217 -18.82 25.49 -3.89
N ARG A 218 -19.86 24.68 -3.62
CA ARG A 218 -21.25 24.99 -4.02
C ARG A 218 -21.87 26.09 -3.17
N GLU A 219 -21.69 26.04 -1.85
CA GLU A 219 -22.22 27.06 -0.93
C GLU A 219 -21.53 28.43 -1.11
N GLU A 220 -20.23 28.44 -1.41
CA GLU A 220 -19.45 29.65 -1.64
C GLU A 220 -19.82 30.32 -2.96
N LYS A 221 -20.03 29.56 -4.05
CA LYS A 221 -20.61 30.08 -5.30
C LYS A 221 -22.01 30.68 -5.10
N ASN A 222 -22.82 30.10 -4.20
CA ASN A 222 -24.15 30.62 -3.88
C ASN A 222 -24.10 31.88 -2.98
N ARG A 223 -23.14 31.98 -2.06
CA ARG A 223 -22.97 33.16 -1.19
C ARG A 223 -22.29 34.35 -1.89
N ILE A 224 -21.35 34.11 -2.81
CA ILE A 224 -20.66 35.17 -3.56
C ILE A 224 -21.64 35.92 -4.48
N LYS A 225 -22.67 35.25 -5.01
CA LYS A 225 -23.76 35.91 -5.77
C LYS A 225 -24.56 36.95 -4.97
N LEU A 226 -24.52 36.91 -3.63
CA LEU A 226 -25.36 37.74 -2.76
C LEU A 226 -24.67 38.97 -2.15
N LYS A 227 -23.33 39.11 -2.20
CA LYS A 227 -22.63 40.22 -1.54
C LYS A 227 -21.41 40.72 -2.33
N THR A 228 -21.61 41.75 -3.14
CA THR A 228 -20.59 42.49 -3.89
C THR A 228 -19.80 43.47 -2.99
N ASN A 229 -19.01 42.95 -2.03
CA ASN A 229 -17.89 43.74 -1.48
C ASN A 229 -16.71 42.84 -1.02
N PRO A 230 -15.58 42.81 -1.76
CA PRO A 230 -14.47 41.89 -1.54
C PRO A 230 -13.75 42.01 -0.19
N LYS A 231 -13.72 43.20 0.42
CA LYS A 231 -12.97 43.45 1.68
C LYS A 231 -13.70 42.87 2.90
N ILE A 232 -15.03 42.89 2.88
CA ILE A 232 -15.86 42.27 3.93
C ILE A 232 -15.78 40.74 3.82
N LEU A 233 -15.70 40.22 2.59
CA LEU A 233 -15.57 38.79 2.30
C LEU A 233 -14.30 38.19 2.92
N ALA A 234 -13.14 38.83 2.75
CA ALA A 234 -11.88 38.31 3.27
C ALA A 234 -11.84 38.24 4.82
N LYS A 235 -12.49 39.19 5.50
CA LYS A 235 -12.51 39.26 6.98
C LYS A 235 -13.49 38.26 7.59
N GLU A 236 -14.64 38.08 6.96
CA GLU A 236 -15.63 37.06 7.36
C GLU A 236 -15.15 35.64 7.09
N LEU A 237 -14.48 35.39 5.95
CA LEU A 237 -13.88 34.08 5.62
C LEU A 237 -12.86 33.63 6.68
N ASN A 238 -12.02 34.53 7.18
CA ASN A 238 -11.03 34.21 8.22
C ASN A 238 -11.66 33.92 9.60
N LYS A 239 -12.74 34.62 9.97
CA LYS A 239 -13.47 34.34 11.22
C LYS A 239 -14.22 33.01 11.17
N ILE A 240 -14.82 32.69 10.02
CA ILE A 240 -15.54 31.44 9.80
C ILE A 240 -14.55 30.27 9.85
N ARG A 241 -13.41 30.36 9.15
CA ARG A 241 -12.35 29.32 9.15
C ARG A 241 -11.97 28.88 10.58
N LYS A 242 -11.74 29.83 11.49
CA LYS A 242 -11.38 29.51 12.89
C LYS A 242 -12.50 28.86 13.70
N ARG A 243 -13.77 29.25 13.47
CA ARG A 243 -14.93 28.65 14.18
C ARG A 243 -15.27 27.26 13.65
N THR A 244 -15.09 27.02 12.36
CA THR A 244 -15.38 25.73 11.72
C THR A 244 -14.43 24.64 12.20
N ASP A 245 -13.12 24.93 12.35
CA ASP A 245 -12.14 23.95 12.85
C ASP A 245 -12.47 23.47 14.28
N LEU A 246 -12.90 24.38 15.16
CA LEU A 246 -13.24 24.06 16.56
C LEU A 246 -14.56 23.28 16.69
N ASN A 247 -15.61 23.67 15.98
CA ASN A 247 -16.90 23.00 16.07
C ASN A 247 -16.90 21.62 15.39
N TYR A 248 -16.13 21.48 14.30
CA TYR A 248 -15.97 20.20 13.61
C TYR A 248 -15.22 19.19 14.47
N LEU A 249 -14.10 19.60 15.09
CA LEU A 249 -13.36 18.74 16.03
C LEU A 249 -14.23 18.33 17.23
N SER A 250 -15.01 19.27 17.79
CA SER A 250 -15.92 18.97 18.90
C SER A 250 -17.04 17.98 18.51
N THR A 251 -17.62 18.14 17.32
CA THR A 251 -18.74 17.29 16.86
C THR A 251 -18.26 15.88 16.53
N GLU A 252 -17.08 15.76 15.93
CA GLU A 252 -16.54 14.45 15.55
C GLU A 252 -15.99 13.68 16.76
N ILE A 253 -15.41 14.38 17.75
CA ILE A 253 -15.09 13.78 19.07
C ILE A 253 -16.37 13.30 19.78
N GLY A 254 -17.47 14.04 19.69
CA GLY A 254 -18.76 13.64 20.27
C GLY A 254 -19.36 12.37 19.66
N LYS A 255 -19.29 12.24 18.32
CA LYS A 255 -19.76 11.02 17.63
C LYS A 255 -18.89 9.80 17.94
N LEU A 256 -17.58 9.98 18.07
CA LEU A 256 -16.65 8.91 18.44
C LEU A 256 -16.88 8.43 19.89
N LYS A 257 -17.24 9.33 20.82
CA LYS A 257 -17.62 8.95 22.20
C LYS A 257 -18.95 8.17 22.26
N ASN A 258 -19.95 8.58 21.49
CA ASN A 258 -21.26 7.90 21.45
C ASN A 258 -21.22 6.53 20.75
N GLN A 259 -20.22 6.25 19.90
CA GLN A 259 -20.01 4.90 19.34
C GLN A 259 -19.39 3.92 20.35
N LYS A 260 -18.64 4.40 21.35
CA LYS A 260 -18.11 3.54 22.43
C LYS A 260 -19.17 3.15 23.46
N SER A 261 -20.24 3.94 23.64
CA SER A 261 -21.33 3.66 24.59
C SER A 261 -22.42 2.70 24.06
N LEU A 262 -22.26 2.17 22.85
CA LEU A 262 -23.19 1.23 22.21
C LEU A 262 -22.64 -0.21 22.11
N ILE A 263 -21.50 -0.49 22.74
CA ILE A 263 -21.02 -1.85 22.96
C ILE A 263 -21.67 -2.34 24.26
N PRO A 264 -22.54 -3.35 24.26
CA PRO A 264 -23.07 -3.91 25.50
C PRO A 264 -21.90 -4.45 26.32
N ASN A 265 -21.87 -4.15 27.63
CA ASN A 265 -21.04 -4.91 28.56
C ASN A 265 -21.40 -6.39 28.38
N GLN A 266 -20.49 -7.17 27.81
CA GLN A 266 -20.51 -8.61 27.97
C GLN A 266 -19.90 -8.90 29.34
N ASP A 267 -20.77 -8.87 30.36
CA ASP A 267 -20.56 -9.62 31.58
C ASP A 267 -21.02 -11.07 31.36
N MET A 268 -20.18 -12.01 31.84
CA MET A 268 -20.23 -13.49 31.81
C MET A 268 -19.68 -14.20 30.57
#